data_AF-A0A2I0GXM7-F1
#
_entry.id   AF-A0A2I0GXM7-F1
#
_cell.length_a   1.000
_cell.length_b   1.000
_cell.length_c   1.000
_cell.angle_alpha   90.00
_cell.angle_beta   90.00
_cell.angle_gamma   90.00
#
_symmetry.space_group_name_H-M   'P 1'
#
loop_
_entity.id
_entity.type
_entity.pdbx_description
1 polymer ?
#
loop_
_entity_poly.entity_id
_entity_poly.type
_entity_poly.pdbx_seq_one_letter_code
_entity_poly.pdbx_strand_id
1 'polypeptide(L)'
;MLVEHHFADLSRHPKPVSPEWQAAVAEYLEEVGATDLDDPSAPKRKTPRTDAQLRALDGFKRTQARNKAKLEHQEALARLEKGTAVLRQKKDRTPALKVKKPQATKVAKPAKKVARVSVTQKALSSKQMAKARRDVLIADLTAGKMVKMISKSEKAQNNNEHKDYQKQRADLVYIKRNMNITLIRLNRLQTSESFFMIDSLERHERVKLSGNLIGPDREPLINALRSGKLFEASNIIKGGKAGSASVANLADNHGMNIYSVISGRDLVGWVMPTDVEVALTEEQKRAAKDTQ
;
A
#
# COMPACT_ATOMS: atom_id res chain seq x y z
N MET A 1 5.20 7.64 -48.48
CA MET A 1 4.92 6.22 -48.73
C MET A 1 5.13 5.47 -47.44
N LEU A 2 4.03 5.11 -46.76
CA LEU A 2 4.03 4.28 -45.57
C LEU A 2 3.52 2.90 -45.99
N VAL A 3 4.31 1.86 -45.73
CA VAL A 3 3.96 0.47 -46.05
C VAL A 3 3.00 -0.01 -44.96
N GLU A 4 1.74 -0.25 -45.34
CA GLU A 4 0.78 -0.90 -44.47
C GLU A 4 1.15 -2.38 -44.32
N HIS A 5 1.50 -2.79 -43.10
CA HIS A 5 1.68 -4.21 -42.79
C HIS A 5 0.29 -4.85 -42.65
N HIS A 6 -0.20 -5.49 -43.71
CA HIS A 6 -1.36 -6.37 -43.62
C HIS A 6 -1.03 -7.56 -42.72
N PHE A 7 -1.81 -7.75 -41.64
CA PHE A 7 -1.73 -8.92 -40.79
C PHE A 7 -2.04 -10.17 -41.63
N ALA A 8 -1.14 -11.16 -41.57
CA ALA A 8 -1.35 -12.44 -42.23
C ALA A 8 -2.60 -13.13 -41.67
N ASP A 9 -3.49 -13.59 -42.56
CA ASP A 9 -4.67 -14.37 -42.19
C ASP A 9 -4.25 -15.58 -41.35
N LEU A 10 -4.62 -15.56 -40.07
CA LEU A 10 -4.43 -16.70 -39.16
C LEU A 10 -5.31 -17.84 -39.67
N SER A 11 -4.66 -18.90 -40.16
CA SER A 11 -5.27 -20.18 -40.52
C SER A 11 -6.33 -20.59 -39.49
N ARG A 12 -7.58 -20.78 -39.95
CA ARG A 12 -8.68 -21.32 -39.13
C ARG A 12 -8.50 -22.80 -38.77
N HIS A 13 -7.57 -23.49 -39.42
CA HIS A 13 -7.30 -24.90 -39.16
C HIS A 13 -6.25 -25.06 -38.06
N PRO A 14 -6.47 -25.99 -37.11
CA PRO A 14 -5.49 -26.28 -36.08
C PRO A 14 -4.19 -26.74 -36.72
N LYS A 15 -3.07 -26.22 -36.24
CA LYS A 15 -1.75 -26.65 -36.72
C LYS A 15 -1.59 -28.14 -36.41
N PRO A 16 -1.12 -28.97 -37.35
CA PRO A 16 -0.84 -30.37 -37.06
C PRO A 16 0.23 -30.44 -35.98
N VAL A 17 -0.12 -31.01 -34.83
CA VAL A 17 0.79 -31.24 -33.71
C VAL A 17 1.49 -32.58 -33.95
N SER A 18 2.80 -32.65 -33.70
CA SER A 18 3.53 -33.92 -33.83
C SER A 18 3.05 -34.95 -32.80
N PRO A 19 3.00 -36.24 -33.15
CA PRO A 19 2.50 -37.29 -32.25
C PRO A 19 3.34 -37.43 -30.96
N GLU A 20 4.64 -37.13 -31.03
CA GLU A 20 5.53 -37.08 -29.86
C GLU A 20 5.12 -35.99 -28.88
N TRP A 21 4.68 -34.83 -29.39
CA TRP A 21 4.23 -33.73 -28.55
C TRP A 21 2.87 -34.01 -27.92
N GLN A 22 1.96 -34.68 -28.63
CA GLN A 22 0.68 -35.13 -28.07
C GLN A 22 0.88 -36.12 -26.91
N ALA A 23 1.81 -37.06 -27.05
CA ALA A 23 2.12 -38.02 -25.98
C ALA A 23 2.70 -37.32 -24.74
N ALA A 24 3.65 -36.40 -24.92
CA ALA A 24 4.25 -35.64 -23.82
C ALA A 24 3.24 -34.74 -23.08
N VAL A 25 2.32 -34.11 -23.83
CA VAL A 25 1.26 -33.30 -23.24
C VAL A 25 0.26 -34.16 -22.48
N ALA A 26 -0.11 -35.34 -22.99
CA ALA A 26 -1.00 -36.26 -22.30
C ALA A 26 -0.39 -36.76 -20.97
N GLU A 27 0.89 -37.16 -20.96
CA GLU A 27 1.59 -37.60 -19.75
C GLU A 27 1.66 -36.49 -18.70
N TYR A 28 1.98 -35.26 -19.11
CA TYR A 28 1.99 -34.09 -18.23
C TYR A 28 0.60 -33.74 -17.67
N LEU A 29 -0.45 -33.84 -18.50
CA LEU A 29 -1.82 -33.56 -18.06
C LEU A 29 -2.32 -34.62 -17.07
N GLU A 30 -1.95 -35.89 -17.23
CA GLU A 30 -2.20 -36.92 -16.23
C GLU A 30 -1.47 -36.65 -14.91
N GLU A 31 -0.19 -36.26 -14.96
CA GLU A 31 0.60 -35.92 -13.76
C GLU A 31 -0.01 -34.73 -12.98
N VAL A 32 -0.45 -33.70 -13.70
CA VAL A 32 -1.04 -32.49 -13.11
C VAL A 32 -2.52 -32.67 -12.75
N GLY A 33 -3.16 -33.75 -13.24
CA GLY A 33 -4.58 -34.03 -13.07
C GLY A 33 -5.48 -33.05 -13.82
N ALA A 34 -4.96 -32.46 -14.91
CA ALA A 34 -5.67 -31.53 -15.78
C ALA A 34 -6.24 -32.27 -17.01
N THR A 35 -7.27 -31.71 -17.62
CA THR A 35 -7.90 -32.28 -18.82
C THR A 35 -7.53 -31.42 -20.02
N ASP A 36 -7.16 -32.05 -21.13
CA ASP A 36 -6.93 -31.34 -22.38
C ASP A 36 -8.24 -30.68 -22.83
N LEU A 37 -8.20 -29.37 -23.08
CA LEU A 37 -9.36 -28.59 -23.50
C LEU A 37 -9.54 -28.59 -25.03
N ASP A 38 -8.51 -29.02 -25.77
CA ASP A 38 -8.51 -29.07 -27.22
C ASP A 38 -8.97 -30.45 -27.77
N ASP A 39 -9.09 -31.49 -26.92
CA ASP A 39 -9.68 -32.79 -27.29
C ASP A 39 -11.20 -32.80 -27.01
N PRO A 40 -12.05 -32.85 -28.05
CA PRO A 40 -13.51 -32.89 -27.89
C PRO A 40 -14.03 -34.20 -27.27
N SER A 41 -13.20 -35.24 -27.20
CA SER A 41 -13.51 -36.57 -26.68
C SER A 41 -13.18 -36.70 -25.19
N ALA A 42 -12.42 -35.76 -24.63
CA ALA A 42 -11.96 -35.83 -23.25
C ALA A 42 -13.15 -35.65 -22.27
N PRO A 43 -13.28 -36.52 -21.26
CA PRO A 43 -14.34 -36.37 -20.26
C PRO A 43 -14.13 -35.05 -19.52
N LYS A 44 -15.11 -34.14 -19.55
CA LYS A 44 -15.12 -32.85 -18.83
C LYS A 44 -15.04 -33.08 -17.31
N ARG A 45 -13.85 -33.39 -16.79
CA ARG A 45 -13.59 -33.52 -15.36
C ARG A 45 -13.51 -32.11 -14.80
N LYS A 46 -14.43 -31.74 -13.90
CA LYS A 46 -14.19 -30.62 -12.98
C LYS A 46 -12.96 -30.99 -12.18
N THR A 47 -11.81 -30.35 -12.42
CA THR A 47 -10.61 -30.57 -11.62
C THR A 47 -10.95 -30.37 -10.14
N PRO A 48 -10.95 -31.41 -9.30
CA PRO A 48 -11.40 -31.28 -7.92
C PRO A 48 -10.18 -31.05 -7.04
N ARG A 49 -9.24 -30.18 -7.42
CA ARG A 49 -8.35 -29.59 -6.42
C ARG A 49 -9.11 -28.44 -5.78
N THR A 50 -9.94 -28.80 -4.80
CA THR A 50 -10.53 -27.82 -3.89
C THR A 50 -9.41 -27.05 -3.20
N ASP A 51 -9.61 -25.76 -2.95
CA ASP A 51 -8.68 -24.87 -2.23
C ASP A 51 -8.13 -25.47 -0.93
N ALA A 52 -8.87 -26.39 -0.30
CA ALA A 52 -8.45 -27.16 0.86
C ALA A 52 -7.23 -28.06 0.61
N GLN A 53 -7.15 -28.71 -0.56
CA GLN A 53 -6.02 -29.59 -0.92
C GLN A 53 -4.75 -28.79 -1.25
N LEU A 54 -4.91 -27.61 -1.87
CA LEU A 54 -3.79 -26.69 -2.12
C LEU A 54 -3.23 -26.13 -0.80
N ARG A 55 -4.10 -25.78 0.16
CA ARG A 55 -3.67 -25.36 1.51
C ARG A 55 -2.98 -26.48 2.31
N ALA A 56 -3.39 -27.74 2.11
CA ALA A 56 -2.77 -28.89 2.78
C ALA A 56 -1.32 -29.14 2.28
N LEU A 57 -1.07 -28.99 0.98
CA LEU A 57 0.28 -29.08 0.40
C LEU A 57 1.21 -27.96 0.90
N ASP A 58 0.69 -26.74 1.06
CA ASP A 58 1.43 -25.64 1.71
C ASP A 58 1.73 -25.91 3.19
N GLY A 59 0.81 -26.60 3.89
CA GLY A 59 1.01 -27.07 5.26
C GLY A 59 2.17 -28.06 5.38
N PHE A 60 2.27 -29.02 4.46
CA PHE A 60 3.31 -30.04 4.45
C PHE A 60 4.71 -29.47 4.16
N LYS A 61 4.82 -28.51 3.23
CA LYS A 61 6.08 -27.80 2.97
C LYS A 61 6.53 -26.96 4.17
N ARG A 62 5.57 -26.35 4.89
CA ARG A 62 5.85 -25.60 6.13
C ARG A 62 6.29 -26.51 7.28
N THR A 63 5.69 -27.69 7.45
CA THR A 63 6.11 -28.64 8.49
C THR A 63 7.48 -29.23 8.20
N GLN A 64 7.80 -29.55 6.94
CA GLN A 64 9.16 -29.97 6.56
C GLN A 64 10.20 -28.88 6.83
N ALA A 65 9.93 -27.62 6.43
CA ALA A 65 10.85 -26.52 6.69
C ALA A 65 11.06 -26.29 8.20
N ARG A 66 9.99 -26.42 9.01
CA ARG A 66 10.06 -26.28 10.47
C ARG A 66 10.84 -27.42 11.12
N ASN A 67 10.71 -28.65 10.62
CA ASN A 67 11.47 -29.79 11.12
C ASN A 67 12.96 -29.68 10.75
N LYS A 68 13.26 -29.25 9.52
CA LYS A 68 14.64 -28.98 9.09
C LYS A 68 15.31 -27.90 9.96
N ALA A 69 14.61 -26.80 10.24
CA ALA A 69 15.12 -25.74 11.12
C ALA A 69 15.36 -26.23 12.56
N LYS A 70 14.49 -27.12 13.09
CA LYS A 70 14.70 -27.72 14.43
C LYS A 70 15.93 -28.62 14.47
N LEU A 71 16.14 -29.44 13.44
CA LEU A 71 17.30 -30.32 13.32
C LEU A 71 18.59 -29.50 13.20
N GLU A 72 18.60 -28.48 12.33
CA GLU A 72 19.76 -27.57 12.18
C GLU A 72 20.09 -26.85 13.49
N HIS A 73 19.08 -26.46 14.27
CA HIS A 73 19.28 -25.85 15.58
C HIS A 73 19.85 -26.83 16.61
N GLN A 74 19.36 -28.07 16.66
CA GLN A 74 19.90 -29.10 17.56
C GLN A 74 21.34 -29.48 17.20
N GLU A 75 21.66 -29.58 15.90
CA GLU A 75 23.03 -29.76 15.45
C GLU A 75 23.93 -28.57 15.80
N ALA A 76 23.43 -27.34 15.69
CA ALA A 76 24.18 -26.15 16.08
C ALA A 76 24.49 -26.12 17.57
N LEU A 77 23.53 -26.51 18.43
CA LEU A 77 23.75 -26.69 19.87
C LEU A 77 24.77 -27.78 20.16
N ALA A 78 24.68 -28.93 19.49
CA ALA A 78 25.65 -30.01 19.66
C ALA A 78 27.07 -29.59 19.21
N ARG A 79 27.21 -28.76 18.17
CA ARG A 79 28.49 -28.18 17.74
C ARG A 79 29.04 -27.15 18.74
N LEU A 80 28.16 -26.41 19.42
CA LEU A 80 28.54 -25.49 20.50
C LEU A 80 29.05 -26.27 21.73
N GLU A 81 28.34 -27.31 22.16
CA GLU A 81 28.74 -28.15 23.30
C GLU A 81 30.05 -28.91 23.05
N LYS A 82 30.29 -29.37 21.81
CA LYS A 82 31.55 -30.01 21.41
C LYS A 82 32.68 -29.04 21.11
N GLY A 83 32.46 -27.73 21.24
CA GLY A 83 33.47 -26.69 20.97
C GLY A 83 33.91 -26.57 19.50
N THR A 84 33.15 -27.16 18.56
CA THR A 84 33.45 -27.16 17.11
C THR A 84 32.63 -26.14 16.33
N ALA A 85 31.99 -25.20 17.03
CA ALA A 85 31.24 -24.12 16.41
C ALA A 85 32.17 -23.23 15.57
N VAL A 86 31.98 -23.25 14.25
CA VAL A 86 32.71 -22.40 13.32
C VAL A 86 32.24 -20.95 13.50
N LEU A 87 32.95 -20.21 14.34
CA LEU A 87 32.80 -18.75 14.41
C LEU A 87 33.21 -18.17 13.06
N ARG A 88 32.36 -17.29 12.49
CA ARG A 88 32.72 -16.49 11.33
C ARG A 88 34.01 -15.72 11.67
N GLN A 89 35.14 -16.13 11.11
CA GLN A 89 36.37 -15.37 11.21
C GLN A 89 36.11 -14.00 10.58
N LYS A 90 36.24 -12.93 11.37
CA LYS A 90 36.35 -11.58 10.81
C LYS A 90 37.59 -11.62 9.92
N LYS A 91 37.40 -11.25 8.65
CA LYS A 91 38.48 -11.19 7.68
C LYS A 91 39.46 -10.13 8.16
N ASP A 92 40.56 -10.55 8.77
CA ASP A 92 41.65 -9.64 9.10
C ASP A 92 42.19 -9.07 7.79
N ARG A 93 42.29 -7.74 7.76
CA ARG A 93 42.75 -6.99 6.60
C ARG A 93 44.16 -7.47 6.26
N THR A 94 44.35 -7.95 5.04
CA THR A 94 45.62 -8.46 4.52
C THR A 94 46.76 -7.49 4.86
N PRO A 95 47.84 -7.93 5.53
CA PRO A 95 48.99 -7.05 5.76
C PRO A 95 49.66 -6.80 4.41
N ALA A 96 49.81 -5.53 4.05
CA ALA A 96 50.56 -5.14 2.86
C ALA A 96 52.01 -5.66 3.00
N LEU A 97 52.42 -6.52 2.06
CA LEU A 97 53.79 -6.99 1.92
C LEU A 97 54.71 -5.78 1.77
N LYS A 98 55.57 -5.53 2.77
CA LYS A 98 56.62 -4.52 2.70
C LYS A 98 57.71 -5.01 1.75
N VAL A 99 57.77 -4.44 0.56
CA VAL A 99 58.95 -4.51 -0.32
C VAL A 99 60.12 -3.84 0.40
N LYS A 100 61.20 -4.59 0.63
CA LYS A 100 62.47 -4.06 1.15
C LYS A 100 63.14 -3.18 0.10
N LYS A 101 63.45 -1.92 0.45
CA LYS A 101 64.56 -1.14 -0.13
C LYS A 101 65.23 -0.30 0.97
N PRO A 102 66.52 0.05 0.79
CA PRO A 102 67.53 -0.01 1.85
C PRO A 102 67.57 1.22 2.77
N GLN A 103 68.25 1.03 3.90
CA GLN A 103 68.43 1.98 4.99
C GLN A 103 69.18 3.25 4.57
N ALA A 104 68.65 4.41 4.95
CA ALA A 104 69.45 5.60 5.21
C ALA A 104 68.78 6.53 6.24
N THR A 105 69.61 6.91 7.22
CA THR A 105 69.63 8.13 8.04
C THR A 105 68.41 8.54 8.90
N LYS A 106 68.72 8.71 10.19
CA LYS A 106 67.85 9.21 11.27
C LYS A 106 67.27 10.58 10.92
N VAL A 107 65.95 10.64 10.73
CA VAL A 107 65.18 11.89 10.67
C VAL A 107 63.97 11.77 11.61
N ALA A 108 63.68 12.88 12.28
CA ALA A 108 62.78 13.03 13.43
C ALA A 108 61.43 12.31 13.31
N LYS A 109 60.96 11.76 14.45
CA LYS A 109 59.64 11.15 14.60
C LYS A 109 58.55 12.14 14.15
N PRO A 110 57.70 11.80 13.17
CA PRO A 110 56.57 12.65 12.81
C PRO A 110 55.54 12.61 13.95
N ALA A 111 55.06 13.78 14.35
CA ALA A 111 54.01 13.94 15.34
C ALA A 111 52.80 13.06 14.98
N LYS A 112 52.26 12.33 15.97
CA LYS A 112 51.01 11.56 15.84
C LYS A 112 49.94 12.50 15.30
N LYS A 113 49.51 12.31 14.06
CA LYS A 113 48.27 12.91 13.53
C LYS A 113 47.13 12.38 14.40
N VAL A 114 46.67 13.22 15.34
CA VAL A 114 45.42 12.98 16.05
C VAL A 114 44.33 13.00 14.98
N ALA A 115 43.73 11.84 14.72
CA ALA A 115 42.57 11.76 13.86
C ALA A 115 41.50 12.69 14.46
N ARG A 116 41.17 13.78 13.77
CA ARG A 116 39.97 14.55 14.08
C ARG A 116 38.81 13.57 13.91
N VAL A 117 38.26 13.11 15.03
CA VAL A 117 36.98 12.41 15.06
C VAL A 117 35.98 13.42 14.51
N SER A 118 35.62 13.29 13.25
CA SER A 118 34.48 14.00 12.71
C SER A 118 33.30 13.60 13.58
N VAL A 119 32.73 14.56 14.30
CA VAL A 119 31.49 14.38 15.03
C VAL A 119 30.43 14.17 13.96
N THR A 120 30.26 12.92 13.50
CA THR A 120 29.10 12.52 12.74
C THR A 120 27.93 12.73 13.69
N GLN A 121 27.16 13.80 13.44
CA GLN A 121 25.91 14.06 14.14
C GLN A 121 25.12 12.74 14.14
N LYS A 122 24.86 12.20 15.33
CA LYS A 122 24.12 10.94 15.47
C LYS A 122 22.80 11.11 14.75
N ALA A 123 22.63 10.38 13.65
CA ALA A 123 21.36 10.34 12.94
C ALA A 123 20.26 9.99 13.94
N LEU A 124 19.14 10.72 13.86
CA LEU A 124 17.99 10.50 14.74
C LEU A 124 17.60 9.04 14.72
N SER A 125 17.39 8.45 15.89
CA SER A 125 16.94 7.07 15.98
C SER A 125 15.58 6.92 15.30
N SER A 126 15.30 5.73 14.77
CA SER A 126 14.01 5.43 14.13
C SER A 126 12.81 5.75 15.03
N LYS A 127 12.96 5.57 16.35
CA LYS A 127 11.95 5.93 17.35
C LYS A 127 11.72 7.44 17.43
N GLN A 128 12.79 8.24 17.42
CA GLN A 128 12.69 9.71 17.43
C GLN A 128 12.03 10.23 16.15
N MET A 129 12.38 9.67 14.99
CA MET A 129 11.71 10.04 13.73
C MET A 129 10.22 9.68 13.73
N ALA A 130 9.85 8.49 14.23
CA ALA A 130 8.45 8.10 14.34
C ALA A 130 7.67 9.02 15.29
N LYS A 131 8.26 9.41 16.42
CA LYS A 131 7.66 10.38 17.34
C LYS A 131 7.44 11.73 16.66
N ALA A 132 8.48 12.29 16.04
CA ALA A 132 8.38 13.58 15.36
C ALA A 132 7.28 13.60 14.29
N ARG A 133 7.13 12.54 13.48
CA ARG A 133 6.04 12.44 12.50
C ARG A 133 4.66 12.41 13.15
N ARG A 134 4.51 11.69 14.26
CA ARG A 134 3.23 11.66 15.01
C ARG A 134 2.90 13.01 15.58
N ASP A 135 3.89 13.69 16.16
CA ASP A 135 3.69 15.02 16.75
C ASP A 135 3.21 16.02 15.68
N VAL A 136 3.78 15.98 14.46
CA VAL A 136 3.30 16.77 13.32
C VAL A 136 1.88 16.38 12.92
N LEU A 137 1.60 15.08 12.77
CA LEU A 137 0.29 14.60 12.35
C LEU A 137 -0.79 14.94 13.39
N ILE A 138 -0.48 14.85 14.68
CA ILE A 138 -1.35 15.27 15.77
C ILE A 138 -1.59 16.78 15.68
N ALA A 139 -0.54 17.59 15.53
CA ALA A 139 -0.67 19.05 15.42
C ALA A 139 -1.60 19.44 14.27
N ASP A 140 -1.40 18.86 13.09
CA ASP A 140 -2.24 19.11 11.92
C ASP A 140 -3.70 18.69 12.14
N LEU A 141 -3.92 17.52 12.73
CA LEU A 141 -5.27 17.04 13.05
C LEU A 141 -5.96 17.91 14.11
N THR A 142 -5.24 18.33 15.15
CA THR A 142 -5.79 19.20 16.20
C THR A 142 -6.07 20.61 15.70
N ALA A 143 -5.35 21.05 14.66
CA ALA A 143 -5.62 22.30 13.96
C ALA A 143 -6.84 22.21 13.01
N GLY A 144 -7.54 21.08 12.95
CA GLY A 144 -8.69 20.86 12.07
C GLY A 144 -8.33 20.59 10.61
N LYS A 145 -7.05 20.35 10.29
CA LYS A 145 -6.63 20.10 8.91
C LYS A 145 -7.01 18.69 8.45
N MET A 146 -7.27 18.58 7.15
CA MET A 146 -7.47 17.30 6.47
C MET A 146 -6.13 16.71 6.04
N VAL A 147 -5.73 15.59 6.64
CA VAL A 147 -4.46 14.92 6.32
C VAL A 147 -4.68 13.94 5.17
N LYS A 148 -4.03 14.15 4.03
CA LYS A 148 -4.14 13.27 2.86
C LYS A 148 -3.68 11.84 3.19
N MET A 149 -4.51 10.88 2.85
CA MET A 149 -4.20 9.46 2.98
C MET A 149 -3.28 9.04 1.83
N ILE A 150 -2.17 8.40 2.17
CA ILE A 150 -1.31 7.77 1.18
C ILE A 150 -2.10 6.61 0.56
N SER A 151 -2.19 6.58 -0.77
CA SER A 151 -2.95 5.55 -1.45
C SER A 151 -2.25 4.19 -1.29
N LYS A 152 -3.04 3.15 -1.03
CA LYS A 152 -2.57 1.78 -1.16
C LYS A 152 -2.60 1.44 -2.64
N SER A 153 -1.61 1.91 -3.41
CA SER A 153 -1.49 1.46 -4.80
C SER A 153 -1.22 -0.05 -4.78
N GLU A 154 -2.15 -0.85 -5.29
CA GLU A 154 -1.91 -2.30 -5.54
C GLU A 154 -0.78 -2.50 -6.55
N LYS A 155 -0.56 -1.48 -7.39
CA LYS A 155 0.56 -1.32 -8.31
C LYS A 155 1.68 -0.43 -7.75
N ALA A 156 1.95 -0.45 -6.44
CA ALA A 156 3.13 0.22 -5.89
C ALA A 156 4.40 -0.42 -6.50
N GLN A 157 4.80 0.01 -7.69
CA GLN A 157 6.02 -0.42 -8.38
C GLN A 157 7.26 -0.07 -7.54
N ASN A 158 7.12 0.83 -6.56
CA ASN A 158 8.14 1.20 -5.60
C ASN A 158 7.78 0.74 -4.18
N ASN A 159 8.62 -0.14 -3.61
CA ASN A 159 8.55 -0.62 -2.22
C ASN A 159 8.43 0.48 -1.14
N ASN A 160 8.72 1.75 -1.48
CA ASN A 160 8.73 2.87 -0.55
C ASN A 160 7.31 3.40 -0.25
N GLU A 161 6.45 3.55 -1.25
CA GLU A 161 5.08 4.07 -1.05
C GLU A 161 4.26 3.15 -0.14
N HIS A 162 4.41 1.84 -0.32
CA HIS A 162 3.74 0.87 0.54
C HIS A 162 4.23 0.95 1.99
N LYS A 163 5.52 1.18 2.21
CA LYS A 163 6.07 1.38 3.56
C LYS A 163 5.55 2.66 4.19
N ASP A 164 5.41 3.73 3.41
CA ASP A 164 4.91 5.02 3.91
C ASP A 164 3.41 4.97 4.23
N TYR A 165 2.62 4.27 3.43
CA TYR A 165 1.26 3.90 3.78
C TYR A 165 1.17 3.13 5.11
N GLN A 166 2.00 2.09 5.28
CA GLN A 166 2.02 1.31 6.53
C GLN A 166 2.42 2.16 7.74
N LYS A 167 3.41 3.04 7.58
CA LYS A 167 3.84 4.00 8.61
C LYS A 167 2.71 4.94 8.99
N GLN A 168 2.05 5.57 8.01
CA GLN A 168 0.91 6.47 8.26
C GLN A 168 -0.22 5.75 9.00
N ARG A 169 -0.56 4.52 8.56
CA ARG A 169 -1.58 3.70 9.21
C ARG A 169 -1.22 3.36 10.66
N ALA A 170 0.03 2.96 10.92
CA ALA A 170 0.49 2.67 12.27
C ALA A 170 0.43 3.91 13.18
N ASP A 171 0.80 5.07 12.65
CA ASP A 171 0.78 6.35 13.36
C ASP A 171 -0.68 6.77 13.67
N LEU A 172 -1.62 6.63 12.73
CA LEU A 172 -3.06 6.87 12.96
C LEU A 172 -3.69 5.92 13.99
N VAL A 173 -3.35 4.64 13.92
CA VAL A 173 -3.82 3.64 14.92
C VAL A 173 -3.29 3.99 16.30
N TYR A 174 -2.03 4.44 16.40
CA TYR A 174 -1.46 4.90 17.66
C TYR A 174 -2.23 6.10 18.21
N ILE A 175 -2.50 7.11 17.38
CA ILE A 175 -3.27 8.30 17.77
C ILE A 175 -4.65 7.91 18.27
N LYS A 176 -5.40 7.08 17.52
CA LYS A 176 -6.74 6.62 17.91
C LYS A 176 -6.77 5.88 19.25
N ARG A 177 -5.71 5.13 19.58
CA ARG A 177 -5.64 4.32 20.81
C ARG A 177 -5.24 5.14 22.04
N ASN A 178 -4.39 6.13 21.85
CA ASN A 178 -3.79 6.87 22.97
C ASN A 178 -4.41 8.25 23.18
N MET A 179 -5.06 8.79 22.15
CA MET A 179 -5.83 10.02 22.23
C MET A 179 -7.30 9.66 22.16
N ASN A 180 -8.10 10.20 23.08
CA ASN A 180 -9.55 10.02 23.09
C ASN A 180 -10.21 10.85 21.97
N ILE A 181 -9.87 10.53 20.72
CA ILE A 181 -10.20 11.31 19.53
C ILE A 181 -10.90 10.39 18.53
N THR A 182 -12.05 10.84 18.03
CA THR A 182 -12.77 10.17 16.95
C THR A 182 -12.18 10.60 15.62
N LEU A 183 -11.46 9.70 14.96
CA LEU A 183 -10.95 9.91 13.60
C LEU A 183 -11.98 9.44 12.56
N ILE A 184 -12.29 10.33 11.63
CA ILE A 184 -13.12 10.06 10.46
C ILE A 184 -12.26 10.09 9.20
N ARG A 185 -12.67 9.29 8.21
CA ARG A 185 -12.12 9.32 6.86
C ARG A 185 -13.06 10.10 5.96
N LEU A 186 -12.54 11.11 5.30
CA LEU A 186 -13.21 11.79 4.20
C LEU A 186 -12.75 11.19 2.88
N ASN A 187 -13.67 10.89 1.97
CA ASN A 187 -13.34 10.50 0.61
C ASN A 187 -14.02 11.45 -0.38
N ARG A 188 -13.21 12.20 -1.12
CA ARG A 188 -13.67 13.14 -2.14
C ARG A 188 -14.27 12.35 -3.30
N LEU A 189 -15.55 12.58 -3.59
CA LEU A 189 -16.26 11.77 -4.57
C LEU A 189 -15.69 11.92 -5.99
N GLN A 190 -15.30 13.14 -6.36
CA GLN A 190 -14.81 13.45 -7.71
C GLN A 190 -13.43 12.86 -8.03
N THR A 191 -12.50 12.94 -7.08
CA THR A 191 -11.09 12.53 -7.30
C THR A 191 -10.76 11.18 -6.67
N SER A 192 -11.68 10.61 -5.88
CA SER A 192 -11.44 9.43 -5.04
C SER A 192 -10.28 9.58 -4.04
N GLU A 193 -9.85 10.82 -3.76
CA GLU A 193 -8.83 11.08 -2.77
C GLU A 193 -9.39 10.94 -1.36
N SER A 194 -8.65 10.22 -0.51
CA SER A 194 -9.02 10.01 0.87
C SER A 194 -8.20 10.91 1.80
N PHE A 195 -8.83 11.42 2.85
CA PHE A 195 -8.24 12.26 3.88
C PHE A 195 -8.67 11.75 5.26
N PHE A 196 -7.88 12.05 6.29
CA PHE A 196 -8.24 11.84 7.69
C PHE A 196 -8.42 13.19 8.38
N MET A 197 -9.43 13.25 9.26
CA MET A 197 -9.62 14.40 10.13
C MET A 197 -10.23 13.94 11.47
N ILE A 198 -10.15 14.82 12.47
CA ILE A 198 -10.90 14.66 13.72
C ILE A 198 -12.36 15.00 13.45
N ASP A 199 -13.26 14.16 13.95
CA ASP A 199 -14.70 14.41 13.90
C ASP A 199 -15.06 15.62 14.77
N SER A 200 -15.13 16.77 14.12
CA SER A 200 -15.49 18.07 14.70
C SER A 200 -16.58 18.75 13.85
N LEU A 201 -17.20 17.99 12.93
CA LEU A 201 -18.17 18.52 12.00
C LEU A 201 -19.51 18.75 12.70
N GLU A 202 -20.05 19.95 12.56
CA GLU A 202 -21.42 20.24 12.96
C GLU A 202 -22.39 19.39 12.13
N ARG A 203 -23.40 18.82 12.78
CA ARG A 203 -24.40 17.99 12.12
C ARG A 203 -25.55 18.85 11.63
N HIS A 204 -25.99 18.60 10.41
CA HIS A 204 -27.19 19.23 9.89
C HIS A 204 -28.43 18.70 10.64
N GLU A 205 -29.45 19.56 10.80
CA GLU A 205 -30.73 19.15 11.37
C GLU A 205 -31.34 18.00 10.57
N ARG A 206 -32.07 17.10 11.24
CA ARG A 206 -32.63 15.90 10.62
C ARG A 206 -33.72 16.26 9.61
N VAL A 207 -33.36 16.30 8.33
CA VAL A 207 -34.28 16.43 7.20
C VAL A 207 -34.42 15.07 6.52
N LYS A 208 -35.60 14.44 6.60
CA LYS A 208 -35.82 13.13 5.96
C LYS A 208 -36.05 13.30 4.46
N LEU A 209 -35.18 12.71 3.64
CA LEU A 209 -35.25 12.72 2.18
C LEU A 209 -35.45 11.31 1.60
N SER A 210 -35.98 11.18 0.38
CA SER A 210 -36.07 9.89 -0.30
C SER A 210 -34.70 9.40 -0.81
N GLY A 211 -34.54 8.07 -0.91
CA GLY A 211 -33.31 7.43 -1.38
C GLY A 211 -32.89 7.75 -2.82
N ASN A 212 -33.83 8.12 -3.69
CA ASN A 212 -33.53 8.42 -5.09
C ASN A 212 -33.09 9.87 -5.28
N LEU A 213 -33.38 10.76 -4.31
CA LEU A 213 -33.00 12.18 -4.33
C LEU A 213 -33.36 12.88 -5.67
N ILE A 214 -34.51 12.49 -6.26
CA ILE A 214 -35.04 13.05 -7.52
C ILE A 214 -36.08 14.12 -7.17
N GLY A 215 -36.12 15.23 -7.93
CA GLY A 215 -37.17 16.23 -7.84
C GLY A 215 -37.15 17.02 -6.53
N PRO A 216 -38.22 16.97 -5.70
CA PRO A 216 -38.39 17.83 -4.52
C PRO A 216 -37.33 17.66 -3.44
N ASP A 217 -36.64 16.51 -3.39
CA ASP A 217 -35.60 16.24 -2.37
C ASP A 217 -34.22 16.79 -2.73
N ARG A 218 -34.03 17.21 -3.99
CA ARG A 218 -32.73 17.66 -4.50
C ARG A 218 -32.31 19.02 -3.95
N GLU A 219 -33.22 19.99 -3.92
CA GLU A 219 -32.93 21.33 -3.40
C GLU A 219 -32.62 21.31 -1.88
N PRO A 220 -33.41 20.62 -1.04
CA PRO A 220 -33.07 20.45 0.38
C PRO A 220 -31.70 19.82 0.60
N LEU A 221 -31.34 18.79 -0.18
CA LEU A 221 -30.04 18.15 -0.10
C LEU A 221 -28.90 19.12 -0.46
N ILE A 222 -29.03 19.84 -1.57
CA ILE A 222 -28.03 20.81 -2.01
C ILE A 222 -27.85 21.90 -0.95
N ASN A 223 -28.94 22.41 -0.38
CA ASN A 223 -28.89 23.43 0.66
C ASN A 223 -28.22 22.89 1.94
N ALA A 224 -28.55 21.65 2.33
CA ALA A 224 -27.91 21.00 3.48
C ALA A 224 -26.40 20.80 3.26
N LEU A 225 -25.98 20.37 2.07
CA LEU A 225 -24.56 20.22 1.74
C LEU A 225 -23.85 21.58 1.69
N ARG A 226 -24.47 22.59 1.10
CA ARG A 226 -23.93 23.97 1.02
C ARG A 226 -23.76 24.64 2.37
N SER A 227 -24.48 24.20 3.40
CA SER A 227 -24.31 24.70 4.76
C SER A 227 -22.94 24.39 5.37
N GLY A 228 -22.15 23.50 4.75
CA GLY A 228 -20.87 23.03 5.29
C GLY A 228 -21.01 22.04 6.44
N LYS A 229 -22.23 21.76 6.88
CA LYS A 229 -22.53 20.79 7.94
C LYS A 229 -22.58 19.37 7.41
N LEU A 230 -22.31 18.40 8.28
CA LEU A 230 -22.42 16.99 7.99
C LEU A 230 -23.89 16.61 7.83
N PHE A 231 -24.27 16.24 6.60
CA PHE A 231 -25.57 15.65 6.31
C PHE A 231 -25.51 14.13 6.54
N GLU A 232 -26.21 13.65 7.57
CA GLU A 232 -26.15 12.24 8.00
C GLU A 232 -26.79 11.30 6.97
N ALA A 233 -26.17 10.15 6.72
CA ALA A 233 -26.73 9.12 5.81
C ALA A 233 -28.06 8.55 6.32
N SER A 234 -28.30 8.56 7.64
CA SER A 234 -29.57 8.17 8.25
C SER A 234 -30.75 9.08 7.89
N ASN A 235 -30.47 10.29 7.39
CA ASN A 235 -31.49 11.23 6.93
C ASN A 235 -32.12 10.79 5.60
N ILE A 236 -31.53 9.81 4.90
CA ILE A 236 -32.05 9.28 3.65
C ILE A 236 -32.87 8.00 3.89
N ILE A 237 -34.15 8.03 3.56
CA ILE A 237 -35.08 6.90 3.66
C ILE A 237 -34.66 5.82 2.64
N LYS A 238 -34.36 4.59 3.12
CA LYS A 238 -33.77 3.49 2.34
C LYS A 238 -32.36 3.80 1.79
N GLY A 239 -31.63 4.71 2.45
CA GLY A 239 -30.48 5.47 1.95
C GLY A 239 -29.10 4.81 1.95
N GLY A 240 -28.99 3.51 1.66
CA GLY A 240 -27.67 2.89 1.53
C GLY A 240 -27.01 3.23 0.18
N LYS A 241 -27.27 2.37 -0.81
CA LYS A 241 -26.63 2.47 -2.12
C LYS A 241 -27.25 3.55 -3.03
N ALA A 242 -28.58 3.68 -3.03
CA ALA A 242 -29.29 4.63 -3.90
C ALA A 242 -28.97 6.09 -3.53
N GLY A 243 -28.97 6.42 -2.23
CA GLY A 243 -28.60 7.75 -1.74
C GLY A 243 -27.16 8.08 -2.09
N SER A 244 -26.23 7.16 -1.81
CA SER A 244 -24.81 7.33 -2.15
C SER A 244 -24.57 7.55 -3.64
N ALA A 245 -25.22 6.77 -4.50
CA ALA A 245 -25.11 6.92 -5.95
C ALA A 245 -25.66 8.26 -6.42
N SER A 246 -26.78 8.71 -5.85
CA SER A 246 -27.40 9.99 -6.23
C SER A 246 -26.56 11.18 -5.78
N VAL A 247 -25.95 11.13 -4.59
CA VAL A 247 -25.01 12.17 -4.12
C VAL A 247 -23.72 12.18 -4.95
N ALA A 248 -23.22 11.01 -5.35
CA ALA A 248 -22.07 10.92 -6.26
C ALA A 248 -22.38 11.55 -7.63
N ASN A 249 -23.52 11.20 -8.23
CA ASN A 249 -23.99 11.81 -9.47
C ASN A 249 -24.16 13.33 -9.34
N LEU A 250 -24.61 13.81 -8.17
CA LEU A 250 -24.70 15.24 -7.90
C LEU A 250 -23.31 15.90 -7.89
N ALA A 251 -22.31 15.26 -7.26
CA ALA A 251 -20.94 15.75 -7.21
C ALA A 251 -20.31 15.84 -8.61
N ASP A 252 -20.51 14.81 -9.43
CA ASP A 252 -19.91 14.69 -10.76
C ASP A 252 -20.59 15.62 -11.77
N ASN A 253 -21.93 15.64 -11.80
CA ASN A 253 -22.68 16.44 -12.77
C ASN A 253 -22.67 17.94 -12.48
N HIS A 254 -22.55 18.34 -11.20
CA HIS A 254 -22.58 19.75 -10.79
C HIS A 254 -21.24 20.30 -10.31
N GLY A 255 -20.16 19.52 -10.41
CA GLY A 255 -18.83 19.95 -10.00
C GLY A 255 -18.72 20.28 -8.50
N MET A 256 -19.59 19.72 -7.65
CA MET A 256 -19.59 19.99 -6.22
C MET A 256 -18.53 19.18 -5.49
N ASN A 257 -17.70 19.85 -4.67
CA ASN A 257 -16.63 19.23 -3.87
C ASN A 257 -17.19 18.48 -2.65
N ILE A 258 -17.94 17.40 -2.91
CA ILE A 258 -18.58 16.59 -1.87
C ILE A 258 -17.62 15.51 -1.36
N TYR A 259 -17.57 15.37 -0.04
CA TYR A 259 -16.81 14.35 0.67
C TYR A 259 -17.78 13.38 1.34
N SER A 260 -17.54 12.09 1.12
CA SER A 260 -18.18 11.03 1.91
C SER A 260 -17.44 10.84 3.23
N VAL A 261 -18.17 10.87 4.34
CA VAL A 261 -17.64 10.76 5.69
C VAL A 261 -17.83 9.33 6.18
N ILE A 262 -16.72 8.65 6.47
CA ILE A 262 -16.68 7.24 6.82
C ILE A 262 -16.02 7.08 8.18
N SER A 263 -16.71 6.42 9.11
CA SER A 263 -16.18 6.08 10.42
C SER A 263 -16.04 4.56 10.51
N GLY A 264 -14.80 4.07 10.57
CA GLY A 264 -14.54 2.63 10.54
C GLY A 264 -14.98 1.99 9.22
N ARG A 265 -16.11 1.26 9.25
CA ARG A 265 -16.70 0.61 8.06
C ARG A 265 -17.99 1.28 7.59
N ASP A 266 -18.53 2.19 8.39
CA ASP A 266 -19.87 2.72 8.18
C ASP A 266 -19.80 4.12 7.54
N LEU A 267 -20.70 4.36 6.58
CA LEU A 267 -20.92 5.68 6.01
C LEU A 267 -21.73 6.51 7.02
N VAL A 268 -21.14 7.57 7.52
CA VAL A 268 -21.79 8.50 8.46
C VAL A 268 -22.65 9.49 7.70
N GLY A 269 -22.17 9.99 6.56
CA GLY A 269 -22.86 11.02 5.80
C GLY A 269 -22.00 11.67 4.73
N TRP A 270 -22.40 12.87 4.32
CA TRP A 270 -21.70 13.68 3.33
C TRP A 270 -21.54 15.11 3.82
N VAL A 271 -20.45 15.74 3.41
CA VAL A 271 -20.15 17.13 3.74
C VAL A 271 -19.52 17.81 2.53
N MET A 272 -19.80 19.10 2.36
CA MET A 272 -19.09 19.96 1.42
C MET A 272 -18.37 21.04 2.24
N PRO A 273 -17.12 20.78 2.68
CA PRO A 273 -16.41 21.72 3.52
C PRO A 273 -16.12 22.99 2.73
N THR A 274 -16.40 24.14 3.33
CA THR A 274 -16.20 25.48 2.75
C THR A 274 -14.73 25.79 2.48
N ASP A 275 -13.82 25.17 3.22
CA ASP A 275 -12.42 25.58 3.29
C ASP A 275 -11.50 24.85 2.29
N VAL A 276 -12.03 23.94 1.46
CA VAL A 276 -11.18 23.13 0.55
C VAL A 276 -10.82 23.83 -0.76
N GLU A 277 -11.24 25.09 -0.97
CA GLU A 277 -10.76 25.89 -2.10
C GLU A 277 -9.33 26.45 -1.90
N VAL A 278 -8.75 26.41 -0.69
CA VAL A 278 -7.54 27.20 -0.38
C VAL A 278 -6.23 26.40 -0.37
N ALA A 279 -6.23 25.10 -0.05
CA ALA A 279 -4.95 24.38 0.14
C ALA A 279 -4.31 23.85 -1.16
N LEU A 280 -5.10 23.46 -2.16
CA LEU A 280 -4.58 22.92 -3.43
C LEU A 280 -4.14 24.02 -4.41
N THR A 281 -4.70 25.23 -4.27
CA THR A 281 -4.35 26.37 -5.13
C THR A 281 -3.03 27.03 -4.73
N GLU A 282 -2.59 26.94 -3.48
CA GLU A 282 -1.29 27.46 -3.03
C GLU A 282 -0.10 26.68 -3.63
N GLU A 283 -0.17 25.34 -3.68
CA GLU A 283 0.89 24.52 -4.30
C GLU A 283 0.92 24.67 -5.83
N GLN A 284 -0.25 24.78 -6.48
CA GLN A 284 -0.35 25.02 -7.92
C GLN A 284 0.09 26.45 -8.32
N LYS A 285 -0.19 27.46 -7.48
CA LYS A 285 0.29 28.85 -7.68
C LYS A 285 1.79 28.99 -7.42
N ARG A 286 2.37 28.20 -6.52
CA ARG A 286 3.84 28.16 -6.32
C ARG A 286 4.54 27.48 -7.49
N ALA A 287 4.01 26.35 -7.98
CA ALA A 287 4.57 25.67 -9.15
C ALA A 287 4.55 26.54 -10.43
N ALA A 288 3.49 27.36 -10.62
CA ALA A 288 3.38 28.28 -11.75
C ALA A 288 4.26 29.55 -11.64
N LYS A 289 4.73 29.92 -10.43
CA LYS A 289 5.62 31.07 -10.23
C LYS A 289 7.10 30.76 -10.42
N ASP A 290 7.52 29.51 -10.24
CA ASP A 290 8.90 29.09 -10.45
C ASP A 290 9.21 28.75 -11.94
N THR A 291 8.26 28.98 -12.84
CA THR A 291 8.39 28.76 -14.30
C THR A 291 8.32 30.04 -15.12
N GLN A 292 8.31 31.22 -14.49
CA GLN A 292 8.44 32.54 -15.13
C GLN A 292 9.71 33.24 -14.64
#